data_AF-A0A355A6C9-F1
#
_entry.id   AF-A0A355A6C9-F1
#
_cell.length_a   1.000
_cell.length_b   1.000
_cell.length_c   1.000
_cell.angle_alpha   90.00
_cell.angle_beta   90.00
_cell.angle_gamma   90.00
#
_symmetry.space_group_name_H-M   'P 1'
#
loop_
_entity.id
_entity.type
_entity.pdbx_description
1 polymer ?
#
loop_
_entity_poly.entity_id
_entity_poly.type
_entity_poly.pdbx_seq_one_letter_code
_entity_poly.pdbx_strand_id
1 'polypeptide(L)'
;MAKTKRLELRLPENHEIFTYPSGTRSAVAAAFLDIGIKLSHIENRLDKLENCIERVHLSGQPDKDKTKTITQNLIKGFGID
;
A
#
# COMPACT_ATOMS: atom_id res chain seq x y z
N MET A 1 22.14 -16.84 21.13
CA MET A 1 22.37 -16.39 19.75
C MET A 1 21.32 -17.04 18.84
N ALA A 2 20.62 -16.28 18.00
CA ALA A 2 19.67 -16.86 17.05
C ALA A 2 20.40 -17.70 15.99
N LYS A 3 19.86 -18.87 15.64
CA LYS A 3 20.47 -19.77 14.66
C LYS A 3 20.27 -19.20 13.26
N THR A 4 21.35 -18.86 12.56
CA THR A 4 21.30 -18.37 11.17
C THR A 4 21.25 -19.54 10.18
N LYS A 5 20.67 -19.30 9.00
CA LYS A 5 20.70 -20.22 7.85
C LYS A 5 21.44 -19.54 6.71
N ARG A 6 22.19 -20.33 5.92
CA ARG A 6 22.90 -19.82 4.74
C ARG A 6 21.94 -19.71 3.56
N LEU A 7 21.99 -18.58 2.87
CA LEU A 7 21.31 -18.35 1.60
C LEU A 7 22.40 -18.22 0.52
N GLU A 8 22.21 -18.91 -0.61
CA GLU A 8 23.08 -18.78 -1.79
C GLU A 8 22.28 -18.11 -2.91
N LEU A 9 22.82 -17.04 -3.47
CA LEU A 9 22.21 -16.26 -4.54
C LEU A 9 23.10 -16.28 -5.77
N ARG A 10 22.49 -16.40 -6.95
CA ARG A 10 23.16 -16.20 -8.24
C ARG A 10 22.64 -14.91 -8.85
N LEU A 11 23.56 -14.02 -9.20
CA LEU A 11 23.24 -12.70 -9.73
C LEU A 11 23.91 -12.53 -11.10
N PRO A 12 23.31 -11.73 -12.00
CA PRO A 12 23.95 -11.34 -13.25
C PRO A 12 25.30 -10.65 -13.02
N GLU A 13 26.26 -10.83 -13.93
CA GLU A 13 27.61 -10.25 -13.79
C GLU A 13 27.62 -8.72 -13.65
N ASN A 14 26.61 -8.05 -14.23
CA ASN A 14 26.43 -6.60 -14.19
C ASN A 14 25.64 -6.11 -12.96
N HIS A 15 25.34 -6.98 -11.98
CA HIS A 15 24.59 -6.59 -10.80
C HIS A 15 25.35 -5.55 -9.95
N GLU A 16 24.65 -4.54 -9.44
CA GLU A 16 25.23 -3.40 -8.70
C GLU A 16 26.07 -3.83 -7.48
N ILE A 17 25.74 -4.96 -6.86
CA ILE A 17 26.50 -5.50 -5.72
C ILE A 17 27.99 -5.72 -6.05
N PHE A 18 28.32 -5.96 -7.33
CA PHE A 18 29.70 -6.20 -7.75
C PHE A 18 30.54 -4.92 -7.82
N THR A 19 29.91 -3.74 -7.76
CA THR A 19 30.59 -2.44 -7.58
C THR A 19 31.23 -2.30 -6.19
N TYR A 20 30.74 -3.05 -5.19
CA TYR A 20 31.29 -3.08 -3.85
C TYR A 20 32.51 -4.02 -3.76
N PRO A 21 33.49 -3.74 -2.86
CA PRO A 21 34.63 -4.62 -2.62
C PRO A 21 34.22 -6.05 -2.24
N SER A 22 34.92 -7.06 -2.74
CA SER A 22 34.56 -8.48 -2.57
C SER A 22 34.30 -8.89 -1.11
N GLY A 23 35.10 -8.40 -0.16
CA GLY A 23 34.96 -8.72 1.27
C GLY A 23 33.73 -8.14 1.95
N THR A 24 33.06 -7.14 1.36
CA THR A 24 31.89 -6.48 1.98
C THR A 24 30.57 -6.87 1.32
N ARG A 25 30.60 -7.46 0.12
CA ARG A 25 29.40 -7.79 -0.68
C ARG A 25 28.36 -8.59 0.09
N SER A 26 28.76 -9.58 0.88
CA SER A 26 27.81 -10.39 1.68
C SER A 26 27.08 -9.57 2.74
N ALA A 27 27.78 -8.64 3.40
CA ALA A 27 27.17 -7.77 4.39
C ALA A 27 26.24 -6.74 3.74
N VAL A 28 26.64 -6.18 2.59
CA VAL A 28 25.81 -5.26 1.81
C VAL A 28 24.56 -5.97 1.28
N ALA A 29 24.70 -7.18 0.75
CA ALA A 29 23.56 -7.97 0.27
C ALA A 29 22.56 -8.29 1.38
N ALA A 30 23.04 -8.63 2.59
CA ALA A 30 22.18 -8.83 3.74
C ALA A 30 21.41 -7.54 4.10
N ALA A 31 22.10 -6.39 4.12
CA ALA A 31 21.46 -5.11 4.39
C ALA A 31 20.41 -4.75 3.32
N PHE A 32 20.68 -5.02 2.04
CA PHE A 32 19.72 -4.81 0.96
C PHE A 32 18.48 -5.69 1.10
N LEU A 33 18.65 -6.97 1.47
CA LEU A 33 17.52 -7.86 1.75
C LEU A 33 16.67 -7.34 2.91
N ASP A 34 17.29 -6.90 4.00
CA ASP A 34 16.58 -6.34 5.15
C ASP A 34 15.80 -5.08 4.79
N ILE A 35 16.39 -4.19 4.00
CA ILE A 35 15.74 -2.96 3.51
C ILE A 35 14.60 -3.32 2.56
N GLY A 36 14.81 -4.24 1.62
CA GLY A 36 13.79 -4.70 0.67
C GLY A 36 12.55 -5.26 1.37
N ILE A 37 12.73 -6.07 2.44
CA ILE A 37 11.62 -6.58 3.25
C ILE A 37 10.83 -5.43 3.90
N LYS A 38 11.54 -4.44 4.47
CA LYS A 38 10.89 -3.28 5.09
C LYS A 38 10.10 -2.45 4.07
N LEU A 39 10.66 -2.21 2.89
CA LEU A 39 9.99 -1.49 1.82
C LEU A 39 8.73 -2.23 1.35
N SER A 40 8.83 -3.55 1.13
CA SER A 40 7.66 -4.37 0.76
C SER A 40 6.54 -4.29 1.81
N HIS A 41 6.87 -4.30 3.11
CA HIS A 41 5.87 -4.09 4.16
C HIS A 41 5.24 -2.69 4.13
N ILE A 42 6.00 -1.66 3.79
CA ILE A 42 5.49 -0.29 3.66
C ILE A 42 4.53 -0.19 2.47
N GLU A 43 4.91 -0.69 1.30
CA GLU A 43 4.07 -0.74 0.10
C GLU A 43 2.73 -1.42 0.40
N ASN A 44 2.76 -2.62 1.00
CA ASN A 44 1.54 -3.34 1.40
C ASN A 44 0.65 -2.55 2.37
N ARG A 45 1.23 -1.69 3.23
CA ARG A 45 0.45 -0.84 4.13
C ARG A 45 -0.14 0.35 3.40
N LEU A 46 0.58 0.93 2.44
CA LEU A 46 0.09 2.01 1.60
C LEU A 46 -1.09 1.53 0.75
N ASP A 47 -0.97 0.39 0.08
CA ASP A 47 -2.06 -0.20 -0.71
C ASP A 47 -3.34 -0.38 0.12
N LYS A 48 -3.21 -0.85 1.37
CA LYS A 48 -4.37 -0.98 2.27
C LYS A 48 -4.98 0.36 2.64
N LEU A 49 -4.15 1.38 2.86
CA LEU A 49 -4.63 2.73 3.17
C LEU A 49 -5.34 3.34 1.96
N GLU A 50 -4.78 3.21 0.76
CA GLU A 50 -5.40 3.67 -0.50
C GLU A 50 -6.76 3.01 -0.71
N ASN A 51 -6.84 1.68 -0.58
CA ASN A 51 -8.10 0.94 -0.66
C ASN A 51 -9.13 1.40 0.39
N CYS A 52 -8.70 1.69 1.63
CA CYS A 52 -9.60 2.22 2.66
C CYS A 52 -10.10 3.62 2.30
N ILE A 53 -9.23 4.49 1.82
CA ILE A 53 -9.59 5.85 1.40
C ILE A 53 -10.59 5.81 0.24
N GLU A 54 -10.36 4.97 -0.77
CA GLU A 54 -11.29 4.78 -1.89
C GLU A 54 -12.67 4.33 -1.39
N ARG A 55 -12.73 3.34 -0.50
CA ARG A 55 -14.00 2.88 0.09
C ARG A 55 -14.72 3.99 0.87
N VAL A 56 -13.98 4.78 1.64
CA VAL A 56 -14.54 5.93 2.37
C VAL A 56 -15.09 6.96 1.38
N HIS A 57 -14.35 7.27 0.31
CA HIS A 57 -14.78 8.19 -0.74
C HIS A 57 -16.07 7.72 -1.43
N LEU A 58 -16.17 6.41 -1.74
CA LEU A 58 -17.37 5.80 -2.32
C LEU A 58 -18.55 5.76 -1.35
N SER A 59 -18.31 5.55 -0.05
CA SER A 59 -19.35 5.56 0.99
C SER A 59 -19.86 6.96 1.35
N GLY A 60 -19.10 8.00 1.00
CA GLY A 60 -19.38 9.40 1.31
C GLY A 60 -20.13 10.16 0.22
N GLN A 61 -20.45 9.56 -0.92
CA GLN A 61 -21.36 10.18 -1.86
C GLN A 61 -22.80 10.04 -1.34
N PRO A 62 -23.48 11.13 -0.94
CA PRO A 62 -24.92 11.06 -0.77
C PRO A 62 -25.50 10.70 -2.13
N ASP A 63 -26.12 9.54 -2.20
CA ASP A 63 -26.93 9.10 -3.32
C ASP A 63 -27.87 10.26 -3.71
N LYS A 64 -27.53 10.92 -4.84
CA LYS A 64 -28.23 12.14 -5.30
C LYS A 64 -29.68 11.84 -5.64
N ASP A 65 -30.05 10.57 -5.82
CA ASP A 65 -31.44 10.17 -6.02
C ASP A 65 -32.22 10.12 -4.71
N LYS A 66 -31.65 9.61 -3.63
CA LYS A 66 -32.36 9.57 -2.32
C LYS A 66 -32.59 10.96 -1.74
N THR A 67 -31.64 11.87 -1.92
CA THR A 67 -31.79 13.26 -1.42
C THR A 67 -32.88 14.02 -2.15
N LYS A 68 -33.08 13.79 -3.46
CA LYS A 68 -34.20 14.36 -4.22
C LYS A 68 -35.56 13.81 -3.79
N THR A 69 -35.67 12.51 -3.54
CA THR A 69 -36.93 11.91 -3.10
C THR A 69 -37.34 12.39 -1.70
N ILE A 70 -36.38 12.57 -0.79
CA ILE A 70 -36.65 13.06 0.57
C ILE A 70 -37.12 14.51 0.54
N THR A 71 -36.47 15.40 -0.19
CA THR A 71 -36.90 16.82 -0.29
C THR A 71 -38.25 16.94 -0.98
N GLN A 72 -38.50 16.18 -2.04
CA GLN A 72 -39.76 16.22 -2.76
C GLN A 72 -40.94 15.71 -1.92
N ASN A 73 -40.73 14.67 -1.10
CA ASN A 73 -41.77 14.17 -0.17
C ASN A 73 -42.01 15.12 1.00
N LEU A 74 -40.96 15.81 1.48
CA LEU A 74 -41.07 16.78 2.56
C LEU A 74 -41.84 18.03 2.10
N ILE A 75 -41.53 18.57 0.91
CA ILE A 75 -42.23 19.73 0.33
C ILE A 75 -43.73 19.42 0.11
N LYS A 76 -44.05 18.25 -0.43
CA LYS A 76 -45.44 17.77 -0.57
C LYS A 76 -46.16 17.65 0.77
N GLY A 77 -45.46 17.22 1.82
CA GLY A 77 -46.02 17.14 3.18
C GLY A 77 -46.35 18.49 3.82
N PHE A 78 -45.73 19.58 3.35
CA PHE A 78 -46.01 20.95 3.79
C PHE A 78 -47.07 21.67 2.95
N GLY A 79 -47.63 21.03 1.90
CA GLY A 79 -48.68 21.61 1.06
C GLY A 79 -48.23 22.85 0.28
N ILE A 80 -46.92 22.97 0.00
CA ILE A 80 -46.35 24.01 -0.84
C ILE A 80 -46.28 23.42 -2.26
N ASP A 81 -47.28 23.72 -3.08
CA ASP A 81 -47.26 23.49 -4.53
C ASP A 81 -46.64 24.67 -5.28
#